data_AF-A0AAE0H075-F1
#
_entry.id   AF-A0AAE0H075-F1
#
_cell.length_a   1.000
_cell.length_b   1.000
_cell.length_c   1.000
_cell.angle_alpha   90.00
_cell.angle_beta   90.00
_cell.angle_gamma   90.00
#
_symmetry.space_group_name_H-M   'P 1'
#
loop_
_entity.id
_entity.type
_entity.pdbx_description
1 polymer ?
#
loop_
_entity_poly.entity_id
_entity_poly.type
_entity_poly.pdbx_seq_one_letter_code
_entity_poly.pdbx_strand_id
1 'polypeptide(L)'
;MAWNPLKSSSTPYSVLCLLRRAVFEYVRSNRSQRATPPENATLLELFQEAQSICRELTLPAQIDLCLAFLKPIVLLLRFADSDLPTASKMQYYKFEVQEQLKAVTCNEDNPPWEPGEADAPILDDLKQEIISIHRYRWDYRYTILQGTGYLLDPEYVDMDQHEDEETMESFRKFVEKTYFYGPAPVEGASEEEVTAYKAHCASQLAKRSAAEIQLLQFKMKRGVFARDTVWEVAKTVSAADFWFLYGGAVKELQLPAMRACA
;
A
#
# COMPACT_ATOMS: atom_id res chain seq x y z
N MET A 1 7.09 -5.80 22.47
CA MET A 1 6.02 -6.45 23.26
C MET A 1 5.31 -7.46 22.37
N ALA A 2 5.37 -8.76 22.70
CA ALA A 2 4.58 -9.77 22.01
C ALA A 2 3.15 -9.73 22.57
N TRP A 3 2.20 -9.31 21.75
CA TRP A 3 0.80 -9.24 22.12
C TRP A 3 0.18 -10.65 22.09
N ASN A 4 -0.47 -11.07 23.18
CA ASN A 4 -1.09 -12.39 23.31
C ASN A 4 -2.62 -12.25 23.43
N PRO A 5 -3.36 -12.32 22.30
CA PRO A 5 -4.77 -11.96 22.24
C PRO A 5 -5.76 -12.98 22.83
N LEU A 6 -5.28 -14.11 23.38
CA LEU A 6 -6.13 -15.25 23.75
C LEU A 6 -6.38 -15.40 25.26
N LYS A 7 -6.08 -14.39 26.08
CA LYS A 7 -6.29 -14.44 27.54
C LYS A 7 -7.17 -13.29 28.03
N SER A 8 -8.47 -13.32 27.75
CA SER A 8 -9.45 -12.65 28.60
C SER A 8 -10.77 -13.43 28.67
N SER A 9 -11.37 -13.39 29.85
CA SER A 9 -12.41 -14.22 30.44
C SER A 9 -13.77 -14.26 29.73
N SER A 10 -14.32 -15.48 29.64
CA SER A 10 -15.73 -15.93 29.82
C SER A 10 -16.92 -14.97 29.59
N THR A 11 -16.82 -14.02 28.68
CA THR A 11 -17.99 -13.34 28.10
C THR A 11 -18.45 -14.15 26.88
N PRO A 12 -19.76 -14.24 26.60
CA PRO A 12 -20.22 -14.79 25.31
C PRO A 12 -19.44 -14.05 24.24
N TYR A 13 -18.82 -14.80 23.32
CA TYR A 13 -17.89 -14.24 22.34
C TYR A 13 -18.56 -13.06 21.65
N SER A 14 -18.17 -11.84 22.00
CA SER A 14 -18.69 -10.67 21.33
C SER A 14 -18.39 -10.81 19.85
N VAL A 15 -19.28 -10.29 19.00
CA VAL A 15 -19.13 -10.28 17.53
C VAL A 15 -17.72 -9.85 17.13
N LEU A 16 -17.16 -8.91 17.90
CA LEU A 16 -15.77 -8.44 17.84
C LEU A 16 -14.73 -9.56 17.98
N CYS A 17 -14.84 -10.45 18.97
CA CYS A 17 -13.92 -11.56 19.17
C CYS A 17 -13.96 -12.56 18.00
N LEU A 18 -15.13 -12.77 17.40
CA LEU A 18 -15.34 -13.71 16.29
C LEU A 18 -14.80 -13.13 14.98
N LEU A 19 -15.11 -11.87 14.68
CA LEU A 19 -14.51 -11.11 13.57
C LEU A 19 -13.00 -11.07 13.67
N ARG A 20 -12.48 -10.72 14.84
CA ARG A 20 -11.04 -10.67 15.11
C ARG A 20 -10.39 -12.03 14.86
N ARG A 21 -11.02 -13.11 15.34
CA ARG A 21 -10.55 -14.47 15.11
C ARG A 21 -10.62 -14.86 13.63
N ALA A 22 -11.70 -14.53 12.93
CA ALA A 22 -11.86 -14.83 11.50
C ALA A 22 -10.80 -14.11 10.65
N VAL A 23 -10.63 -12.79 10.84
CA VAL A 23 -9.58 -12.00 10.18
C VAL A 23 -8.19 -12.54 10.53
N PHE A 24 -7.94 -12.83 11.82
CA PHE A 24 -6.64 -13.32 12.26
C PHE A 24 -6.31 -14.71 11.71
N GLU A 25 -7.27 -15.65 11.76
CA GLU A 25 -7.10 -17.00 11.24
C GLU A 25 -6.90 -16.98 9.73
N TYR A 26 -7.69 -16.20 8.99
CA TYR A 26 -7.53 -16.02 7.54
C TYR A 26 -6.14 -15.46 7.18
N VAL A 27 -5.67 -14.44 7.90
CA VAL A 27 -4.33 -13.89 7.71
C VAL A 27 -3.24 -14.90 8.11
N ARG A 28 -3.50 -15.74 9.13
CA ARG A 28 -2.57 -16.75 9.63
C ARG A 28 -2.43 -17.94 8.68
N SER A 29 -3.53 -18.49 8.17
CA SER A 29 -3.53 -19.62 7.24
C SER A 29 -2.82 -19.28 5.92
N ASN A 30 -2.98 -18.04 5.44
CA ASN A 30 -2.24 -17.54 4.27
C ASN A 30 -0.74 -17.27 4.54
N ARG A 31 -0.30 -17.19 5.81
CA ARG A 31 1.13 -17.05 6.15
C ARG A 31 1.91 -18.35 5.99
N SER A 32 1.26 -19.50 6.21
CA SER A 32 1.88 -20.84 6.09
C SER A 32 1.97 -21.35 4.65
N GLN A 33 1.20 -20.78 3.72
CA GLN A 33 1.20 -21.16 2.30
C GLN A 33 2.36 -20.53 1.50
N ARG A 34 3.55 -20.43 2.12
CA ARG A 34 4.81 -20.21 1.37
C ARG A 34 5.26 -21.45 0.59
N ALA A 35 4.66 -22.60 0.85
CA ALA A 35 4.63 -23.68 -0.13
C ALA A 35 3.57 -23.29 -1.15
N THR A 36 4.01 -23.07 -2.39
CA THR A 36 3.20 -22.81 -3.60
C THR A 36 1.70 -22.97 -3.34
N PRO A 37 0.90 -21.88 -3.31
CA PRO A 37 -0.55 -22.05 -3.31
C PRO A 37 -0.89 -23.01 -4.44
N PRO A 38 -1.82 -23.96 -4.24
CA PRO A 38 -2.24 -24.82 -5.35
C PRO A 38 -2.57 -23.89 -6.51
N GLU A 39 -1.96 -24.13 -7.68
CA GLU A 39 -1.91 -23.23 -8.85
C GLU A 39 -3.28 -22.69 -9.32
N ASN A 40 -4.38 -23.15 -8.70
CA ASN A 40 -5.74 -22.93 -9.13
C ASN A 40 -6.70 -22.43 -8.04
N ALA A 41 -6.27 -22.09 -6.82
CA ALA A 41 -7.24 -21.60 -5.83
C ALA A 41 -7.85 -20.25 -6.26
N THR A 42 -9.10 -20.24 -6.72
CA THR A 42 -9.78 -19.06 -7.30
C THR A 42 -10.27 -18.07 -6.24
N LEU A 43 -10.48 -16.78 -6.58
CA LEU A 43 -10.87 -15.70 -5.63
C LEU A 43 -12.11 -16.04 -4.83
N LEU A 44 -12.95 -16.80 -5.52
CA LEU A 44 -14.11 -17.43 -5.00
C LEU A 44 -13.81 -18.42 -3.86
N GLU A 45 -12.76 -19.24 -3.94
CA GLU A 45 -12.40 -20.24 -2.91
C GLU A 45 -11.88 -19.62 -1.62
N LEU A 46 -10.97 -18.64 -1.68
CA LEU A 46 -10.50 -17.96 -0.46
C LEU A 46 -11.62 -17.14 0.19
N PHE A 47 -12.49 -16.54 -0.61
CA PHE A 47 -13.67 -15.85 -0.12
C PHE A 47 -14.73 -16.82 0.43
N GLN A 48 -14.88 -18.01 -0.17
CA GLN A 48 -15.74 -19.09 0.31
C GLN A 48 -15.22 -19.69 1.62
N GLU A 49 -13.90 -19.84 1.79
CA GLU A 49 -13.29 -20.27 3.04
C GLU A 49 -13.51 -19.23 4.14
N ALA A 50 -13.27 -17.95 3.84
CA ALA A 50 -13.59 -16.85 4.75
C ALA A 50 -15.10 -16.81 5.09
N GLN A 51 -15.98 -17.01 4.10
CA GLN A 51 -17.42 -17.16 4.31
C GLN A 51 -17.76 -18.35 5.21
N SER A 52 -17.11 -19.49 5.01
CA SER A 52 -17.34 -20.70 5.81
C SER A 52 -16.96 -20.45 7.27
N ILE A 53 -15.79 -19.84 7.50
CA ILE A 53 -15.32 -19.43 8.83
C ILE A 53 -16.31 -18.44 9.46
N CYS A 54 -16.79 -17.43 8.72
CA CYS A 54 -17.80 -16.50 9.24
C CYS A 54 -19.13 -17.20 9.57
N ARG A 55 -19.61 -18.10 8.71
CA ARG A 55 -20.87 -18.86 8.91
C ARG A 55 -20.81 -19.76 10.14
N GLU A 56 -19.67 -20.35 10.43
CA GLU A 56 -19.48 -21.19 11.63
C GLU A 56 -19.43 -20.37 12.92
N LEU A 57 -19.09 -19.08 12.82
CA LEU A 57 -18.79 -18.24 13.96
C LEU A 57 -19.87 -17.20 14.28
N THR A 58 -20.81 -16.89 13.38
CA THR A 58 -21.67 -15.70 13.51
C THR A 58 -23.13 -15.91 13.11
N LEU A 59 -24.03 -15.05 13.62
CA LEU A 59 -25.44 -14.98 13.21
C LEU A 59 -25.58 -14.44 11.77
N PRO A 60 -26.67 -14.71 11.04
CA PRO A 60 -26.83 -14.26 9.65
C PRO A 60 -26.58 -12.76 9.41
N ALA A 61 -27.09 -11.88 10.28
CA ALA A 61 -26.87 -10.43 10.18
C ALA A 61 -25.39 -10.02 10.35
N GLN A 62 -24.62 -10.79 11.12
CA GLN A 62 -23.20 -10.55 11.38
C GLN A 62 -22.33 -11.03 10.22
N ILE A 63 -22.80 -12.02 9.44
CA ILE A 63 -22.10 -12.50 8.24
C ILE A 63 -21.93 -11.38 7.22
N ASP A 64 -23.00 -10.63 6.93
CA ASP A 64 -22.94 -9.56 5.93
C ASP A 64 -21.94 -8.46 6.33
N LEU A 65 -21.93 -8.10 7.61
CA LEU A 65 -20.95 -7.16 8.16
C LEU A 65 -19.52 -7.71 8.07
N CYS A 66 -19.31 -9.00 8.40
CA CYS A 66 -18.01 -9.64 8.26
C CYS A 66 -17.52 -9.62 6.81
N LEU A 67 -18.40 -9.91 5.85
CA LEU A 67 -18.05 -9.91 4.43
C LEU A 67 -17.75 -8.50 3.92
N ALA A 68 -18.46 -7.48 4.42
CA ALA A 68 -18.17 -6.08 4.10
C ALA A 68 -16.74 -5.69 4.53
N PHE A 69 -16.27 -6.16 5.69
CA PHE A 69 -14.89 -5.94 6.15
C PHE A 69 -13.85 -6.81 5.42
N LEU A 70 -14.16 -8.10 5.19
CA LEU A 70 -13.19 -9.06 4.64
C LEU A 70 -12.97 -8.89 3.15
N LYS A 71 -14.03 -8.61 2.38
CA LYS A 71 -13.97 -8.51 0.91
C LYS A 71 -12.85 -7.59 0.41
N PRO A 72 -12.74 -6.31 0.84
CA PRO A 72 -11.65 -5.44 0.39
C PRO A 72 -10.25 -6.01 0.69
N ILE A 73 -10.08 -6.62 1.87
CA ILE A 73 -8.79 -7.22 2.28
C ILE A 73 -8.44 -8.43 1.40
N VAL A 74 -9.42 -9.30 1.11
CA VAL A 74 -9.23 -10.48 0.26
C VAL A 74 -8.87 -10.06 -1.17
N LEU A 75 -9.54 -9.03 -1.71
CA LEU A 75 -9.24 -8.49 -3.05
C LEU A 75 -7.81 -7.94 -3.13
N LEU A 76 -7.37 -7.22 -2.09
CA LEU A 76 -6.01 -6.71 -1.97
C LEU A 76 -4.97 -7.85 -1.95
N LEU A 77 -5.17 -8.88 -1.11
CA LEU A 77 -4.26 -10.03 -1.04
C LEU A 77 -4.18 -10.78 -2.37
N ARG A 78 -5.32 -10.95 -3.04
CA ARG A 78 -5.39 -11.54 -4.38
C ARG A 78 -4.59 -10.79 -5.42
N PHE A 79 -4.71 -9.47 -5.39
CA PHE A 79 -3.93 -8.63 -6.27
C PHE A 79 -2.42 -8.77 -5.96
N ALA A 80 -2.05 -8.82 -4.68
CA ALA A 80 -0.67 -9.03 -4.27
C ALA A 80 -0.10 -10.40 -4.68
N ASP A 81 -0.93 -11.43 -4.75
CA ASP A 81 -0.57 -12.78 -5.20
C ASP A 81 -0.59 -12.95 -6.74
N SER A 82 -0.99 -11.92 -7.48
CA SER A 82 -1.02 -11.98 -8.95
C SER A 82 0.37 -11.77 -9.57
N ASP A 83 0.59 -12.32 -10.77
CA ASP A 83 1.81 -12.11 -11.56
C ASP A 83 1.88 -10.73 -12.24
N LEU A 84 0.95 -9.81 -11.91
CA LEU A 84 0.90 -8.49 -12.52
C LEU A 84 1.97 -7.57 -11.90
N PRO A 85 2.44 -6.54 -12.63
CA PRO A 85 3.23 -5.46 -12.05
C PRO A 85 2.40 -4.71 -11.01
N THR A 86 2.66 -4.97 -9.73
CA THR A 86 1.76 -4.59 -8.63
C THR A 86 2.34 -3.53 -7.69
N ALA A 87 3.62 -3.17 -7.81
CA ALA A 87 4.29 -2.35 -6.80
C ALA A 87 3.60 -0.98 -6.56
N SER A 88 3.32 -0.22 -7.63
CA SER A 88 2.64 1.08 -7.55
C SER A 88 1.18 0.95 -7.12
N LYS A 89 0.49 -0.02 -7.72
CA LYS A 89 -0.92 -0.31 -7.47
C LYS A 89 -1.17 -0.80 -6.04
N MET A 90 -0.16 -1.40 -5.42
CA MET A 90 -0.29 -1.91 -4.06
C MET A 90 -0.56 -0.82 -3.04
N GLN A 91 0.15 0.29 -3.14
CA GLN A 91 -0.11 1.42 -2.25
C GLN A 91 -1.48 2.04 -2.51
N TYR A 92 -1.93 2.11 -3.77
CA TYR A 92 -3.28 2.56 -4.11
C TYR A 92 -4.35 1.70 -3.42
N TYR A 93 -4.29 0.38 -3.62
CA TYR A 93 -5.27 -0.54 -3.04
C TYR A 93 -5.24 -0.56 -1.51
N LYS A 94 -4.09 -0.30 -0.86
CA LYS A 94 -4.04 -0.07 0.60
C LYS A 94 -4.97 1.07 1.01
N PHE A 95 -4.89 2.22 0.34
CA PHE A 95 -5.76 3.35 0.63
C PHE A 95 -7.22 3.04 0.30
N GLU A 96 -7.47 2.39 -0.84
CA GLU A 96 -8.83 1.99 -1.23
C GLU A 96 -9.48 1.05 -0.19
N VAL A 97 -8.74 0.06 0.32
CA VAL A 97 -9.21 -0.81 1.40
C VAL A 97 -9.57 0.01 2.62
N GLN A 98 -8.76 0.99 3.04
CA GLN A 98 -9.08 1.83 4.19
C GLN A 98 -10.34 2.66 3.99
N GLU A 99 -10.55 3.22 2.80
CA GLU A 99 -11.77 3.97 2.47
C GLU A 99 -13.00 3.04 2.46
N GLN A 100 -12.88 1.84 1.89
CA GLN A 100 -13.95 0.84 1.91
C GLN A 100 -14.29 0.41 3.35
N LEU A 101 -13.28 0.19 4.21
CA LEU A 101 -13.49 -0.17 5.62
C LEU A 101 -14.17 0.96 6.41
N LYS A 102 -13.85 2.24 6.14
CA LYS A 102 -14.52 3.39 6.75
C LYS A 102 -15.99 3.49 6.32
N ALA A 103 -16.25 3.18 5.05
CA ALA A 103 -17.57 3.24 4.43
C ALA A 103 -18.51 2.09 4.82
N VAL A 104 -18.02 1.05 5.52
CA VAL A 104 -18.88 -0.04 6.02
C VAL A 104 -19.97 0.53 6.92
N THR A 105 -21.22 0.23 6.64
CA THR A 105 -22.37 0.59 7.49
C THR A 105 -23.11 -0.68 7.92
N CYS A 106 -23.86 -0.59 9.02
CA CYS A 106 -24.80 -1.63 9.39
C CYS A 106 -26.14 -1.43 8.69
N ASN A 107 -26.85 -2.53 8.44
CA ASN A 107 -28.23 -2.47 8.01
C ASN A 107 -29.11 -2.04 9.20
N GLU A 108 -29.76 -0.88 9.09
CA GLU A 108 -30.65 -0.35 10.14
C GLU A 108 -31.84 -1.27 10.41
N ASP A 109 -32.32 -1.98 9.39
CA ASP A 109 -33.46 -2.90 9.51
C ASP A 109 -33.08 -4.24 10.15
N ASN A 110 -31.79 -4.56 10.19
CA ASN A 110 -31.28 -5.83 10.72
C ASN A 110 -29.89 -5.63 11.34
N PRO A 111 -29.81 -4.95 12.49
CA PRO A 111 -28.54 -4.69 13.13
C PRO A 111 -27.85 -5.99 13.57
N PRO A 112 -26.51 -6.04 13.57
CA PRO A 112 -25.75 -7.22 13.97
C PRO A 112 -25.69 -7.46 15.49
N TRP A 113 -26.28 -6.58 16.29
CA TRP A 113 -26.34 -6.60 17.76
C TRP A 113 -27.77 -6.86 18.25
N GLU A 114 -27.91 -7.31 19.50
CA GLU A 114 -29.23 -7.57 20.10
C GLU A 114 -29.93 -6.27 20.52
N PRO A 115 -31.28 -6.22 20.50
CA PRO A 115 -32.03 -5.06 20.97
C PRO A 115 -31.66 -4.70 22.43
N GLY A 116 -31.08 -3.52 22.64
CA GLY A 116 -30.71 -3.00 23.96
C GLY A 116 -29.21 -3.02 24.29
N GLU A 117 -28.37 -3.55 23.40
CA GLU A 117 -26.95 -3.19 23.39
C GLU A 117 -26.80 -1.72 22.88
N ALA A 118 -25.69 -1.04 23.15
CA ALA A 118 -25.52 0.35 22.71
C ALA A 118 -24.88 0.39 21.32
N ASP A 119 -25.64 0.83 20.32
CA ASP A 119 -25.47 0.44 18.91
C ASP A 119 -24.37 1.16 18.11
N ALA A 120 -24.04 2.41 18.44
CA ALA A 120 -23.13 3.22 17.64
C ALA A 120 -21.63 3.13 18.02
N PRO A 121 -21.23 3.11 19.32
CA PRO A 121 -19.81 3.09 19.68
C PRO A 121 -19.09 1.82 19.21
N ILE A 122 -19.82 0.69 19.17
CA ILE A 122 -19.24 -0.64 18.92
C ILE A 122 -18.75 -0.78 17.47
N LEU A 123 -19.48 -0.25 16.49
CA LEU A 123 -19.10 -0.39 15.08
C LEU A 123 -17.91 0.50 14.73
N ASP A 124 -17.90 1.75 15.18
CA ASP A 124 -16.78 2.66 14.90
C ASP A 124 -15.50 2.20 15.59
N ASP A 125 -15.59 1.71 16.84
CA ASP A 125 -14.45 1.11 17.53
C ASP A 125 -13.93 -0.12 16.77
N LEU A 126 -14.82 -0.98 16.27
CA LEU A 126 -14.46 -2.14 15.46
C LEU A 126 -13.78 -1.72 14.14
N LYS A 127 -14.31 -0.73 13.44
CA LYS A 127 -13.71 -0.19 12.21
C LYS A 127 -12.30 0.28 12.48
N GLN A 128 -12.10 1.07 13.54
CA GLN A 128 -10.78 1.58 13.91
C GLN A 128 -9.83 0.44 14.30
N GLU A 129 -10.29 -0.59 15.01
CA GLU A 129 -9.47 -1.77 15.32
C GLU A 129 -9.05 -2.53 14.04
N ILE A 130 -9.99 -2.80 13.12
CA ILE A 130 -9.70 -3.50 11.85
C ILE A 130 -8.74 -2.66 10.99
N ILE A 131 -8.99 -1.36 10.85
CA ILE A 131 -8.12 -0.45 10.10
C ILE A 131 -6.72 -0.42 10.73
N SER A 132 -6.62 -0.39 12.05
CA SER A 132 -5.35 -0.44 12.77
C SER A 132 -4.59 -1.75 12.53
N ILE A 133 -5.29 -2.90 12.58
CA ILE A 133 -4.70 -4.22 12.26
C ILE A 133 -4.22 -4.24 10.80
N HIS A 134 -5.04 -3.75 9.87
CA HIS A 134 -4.70 -3.69 8.46
C HIS A 134 -3.47 -2.81 8.21
N ARG A 135 -3.42 -1.60 8.79
CA ARG A 135 -2.27 -0.69 8.72
C ARG A 135 -1.01 -1.33 9.30
N TYR A 136 -1.08 -1.88 10.50
CA TYR A 136 0.05 -2.55 11.14
C TYR A 136 0.63 -3.68 10.27
N ARG A 137 -0.24 -4.44 9.59
CA ARG A 137 0.18 -5.50 8.66
C ARG A 137 0.81 -4.93 7.40
N TRP A 138 0.26 -3.84 6.88
CA TRP A 138 0.82 -3.15 5.73
C TRP A 138 2.22 -2.63 6.02
N ASP A 139 2.39 -1.91 7.14
CA ASP A 139 3.66 -1.29 7.53
C ASP A 139 4.80 -2.31 7.66
N TYR A 140 4.48 -3.56 8.02
CA TYR A 140 5.45 -4.65 8.08
C TYR A 140 5.99 -5.09 6.70
N ARG A 141 5.19 -4.93 5.64
CA ARG A 141 5.54 -5.34 4.26
C ARG A 141 5.82 -4.16 3.34
N TYR A 142 5.49 -2.96 3.76
CA TYR A 142 5.69 -1.76 2.98
C TYR A 142 7.15 -1.59 2.60
N THR A 143 7.38 -1.30 1.33
CA THR A 143 8.71 -1.04 0.79
C THR A 143 8.76 0.35 0.19
N ILE A 144 9.96 0.94 0.21
CA ILE A 144 10.21 2.23 -0.47
C ILE A 144 9.84 2.20 -1.95
N LEU A 145 9.88 1.01 -2.58
CA LEU A 145 9.53 0.81 -3.98
C LEU A 145 8.03 1.00 -4.22
N GLN A 146 7.18 0.46 -3.34
CA GLN A 146 5.73 0.59 -3.45
C GLN A 146 5.27 2.05 -3.35
N GLY A 147 5.76 2.78 -2.34
CA GLY A 147 5.48 4.21 -2.21
C GLY A 147 5.96 5.03 -3.40
N THR A 148 7.22 4.81 -3.80
CA THR A 148 7.80 5.53 -4.93
C THR A 148 7.10 5.22 -6.24
N GLY A 149 6.79 3.94 -6.48
CA GLY A 149 6.07 3.49 -7.68
C GLY A 149 4.68 4.11 -7.73
N TYR A 150 3.95 4.13 -6.62
CA TYR A 150 2.62 4.75 -6.53
C TYR A 150 2.66 6.24 -6.88
N LEU A 151 3.64 6.96 -6.32
CA LEU A 151 3.83 8.39 -6.56
C LEU A 151 4.17 8.73 -8.03
N LEU A 152 4.88 7.82 -8.69
CA LEU A 152 5.40 8.02 -10.05
C LEU A 152 4.53 7.32 -11.13
N ASP A 153 3.47 6.62 -10.75
CA ASP A 153 2.58 5.98 -11.70
C ASP A 153 1.67 7.03 -12.35
N PRO A 154 1.72 7.19 -13.69
CA PRO A 154 0.86 8.15 -14.37
C PRO A 154 -0.64 7.79 -14.26
N GLU A 155 -1.00 6.54 -13.94
CA GLU A 155 -2.37 6.13 -13.65
C GLU A 155 -2.96 6.91 -12.46
N TYR A 156 -2.12 7.27 -11.48
CA TYR A 156 -2.51 7.94 -10.24
C TYR A 156 -2.04 9.39 -10.18
N VAL A 157 -1.74 10.02 -11.32
CA VAL A 157 -1.22 11.39 -11.36
C VAL A 157 -2.15 12.39 -10.67
N ASP A 158 -3.46 12.21 -10.79
CA ASP A 158 -4.49 13.10 -10.26
C ASP A 158 -4.76 12.92 -8.76
N MET A 159 -4.04 12.00 -8.10
CA MET A 159 -4.11 11.81 -6.65
C MET A 159 -3.12 12.69 -5.92
N ASP A 160 -3.52 13.19 -4.75
CA ASP A 160 -2.72 14.07 -3.86
C ASP A 160 -1.65 13.31 -3.05
N GLN A 161 -1.04 12.30 -3.67
CA GLN A 161 -0.02 11.42 -3.07
C GLN A 161 1.23 12.17 -2.60
N HIS A 162 1.46 13.35 -3.18
CA HIS A 162 2.57 14.22 -2.84
C HIS A 162 2.34 14.99 -1.53
N GLU A 163 1.11 14.98 -1.01
CA GLU A 163 0.77 15.48 0.33
C GLU A 163 0.89 14.38 1.40
N ASP A 164 0.99 13.11 1.00
CA ASP A 164 1.20 11.98 1.91
C ASP A 164 2.69 11.82 2.26
N GLU A 165 3.01 12.08 3.53
CA GLU A 165 4.40 12.06 4.00
C GLU A 165 5.03 10.65 3.93
N GLU A 166 4.24 9.57 4.11
CA GLU A 166 4.73 8.19 3.97
C GLU A 166 5.23 7.91 2.54
N THR A 167 4.45 8.34 1.55
CA THR A 167 4.76 8.22 0.12
C THR A 167 5.95 9.11 -0.26
N MET A 168 5.97 10.37 0.17
CA MET A 168 7.07 11.30 -0.11
C MET A 168 8.38 10.87 0.53
N GLU A 169 8.36 10.38 1.77
CA GLU A 169 9.55 9.86 2.45
C GLU A 169 10.12 8.63 1.73
N SER A 170 9.24 7.80 1.18
CA SER A 170 9.65 6.64 0.36
C SER A 170 10.35 7.07 -0.92
N PHE A 171 9.81 8.08 -1.60
CA PHE A 171 10.43 8.70 -2.77
C PHE A 171 11.80 9.29 -2.44
N ARG A 172 11.93 10.09 -1.39
CA ARG A 172 13.22 10.70 -0.98
C ARG A 172 14.27 9.62 -0.70
N LYS A 173 13.92 8.57 0.05
CA LYS A 173 14.79 7.41 0.31
C LYS A 173 15.19 6.68 -0.98
N PHE A 174 14.27 6.55 -1.93
CA PHE A 174 14.53 5.88 -3.20
C PHE A 174 15.44 6.71 -4.11
N VAL A 175 15.22 8.02 -4.18
CA VAL A 175 16.06 9.00 -4.86
C VAL A 175 17.47 9.02 -4.25
N GLU A 176 17.59 8.96 -2.93
CA GLU A 176 18.87 8.83 -2.24
C GLU A 176 19.64 7.56 -2.65
N LYS A 177 18.97 6.41 -2.70
CA LYS A 177 19.58 5.16 -3.18
C LYS A 177 19.95 5.22 -4.66
N THR A 178 19.19 5.95 -5.45
CA THR A 178 19.44 6.11 -6.89
C THR A 178 20.64 7.01 -7.16
N TYR A 179 20.76 8.11 -6.43
CA TYR A 179 21.84 9.09 -6.50
C TYR A 179 22.75 8.96 -5.27
N PHE A 180 23.28 7.76 -5.06
CA PHE A 180 24.14 7.43 -3.92
C PHE A 180 25.52 8.05 -4.05
N TYR A 181 26.07 8.54 -2.93
CA TYR A 181 27.37 9.22 -2.87
C TYR A 181 28.58 8.28 -2.75
N GLY A 182 28.37 7.01 -2.43
CA GLY A 182 29.46 6.12 -2.03
C GLY A 182 29.82 6.25 -0.54
N PRO A 183 30.68 5.36 -0.02
CA PRO A 183 31.32 5.55 1.28
C PRO A 183 32.26 6.76 1.24
N ALA A 184 32.46 7.40 2.38
CA ALA A 184 33.47 8.45 2.51
C ALA A 184 34.89 7.90 2.23
N PRO A 185 35.82 8.74 1.73
CA PRO A 185 37.21 8.35 1.59
C PRO A 185 37.79 7.84 2.92
N VAL A 186 38.61 6.80 2.84
CA VAL A 186 39.25 6.21 4.02
C VAL A 186 40.25 7.19 4.65
N GLU A 187 40.56 6.98 5.93
CA GLU A 187 41.60 7.74 6.61
C GLU A 187 42.94 7.57 5.86
N GLY A 188 43.60 8.69 5.55
CA GLY A 188 44.82 8.71 4.74
C GLY A 188 44.60 8.86 3.22
N ALA A 189 43.35 9.04 2.76
CA ALA A 189 43.08 9.40 1.37
C ALA A 189 43.80 10.70 0.96
N SER A 190 44.23 10.76 -0.28
CA SER A 190 44.88 11.95 -0.85
C SER A 190 43.91 13.14 -0.91
N GLU A 191 44.46 14.36 -0.91
CA GLU A 191 43.67 15.58 -1.03
C GLU A 191 42.86 15.62 -2.34
N GLU A 192 43.41 15.05 -3.41
CA GLU A 192 42.73 14.92 -4.71
C GLU A 192 41.51 13.98 -4.60
N GLU A 193 41.64 12.82 -3.96
CA GLU A 193 40.52 11.89 -3.74
C GLU A 193 39.42 12.52 -2.88
N VAL A 194 39.79 13.23 -1.81
CA VAL A 194 38.84 13.95 -0.95
C VAL A 194 38.11 15.04 -1.73
N THR A 195 38.82 15.78 -2.59
CA THR A 195 38.24 16.83 -3.43
C THR A 195 37.28 16.25 -4.48
N ALA A 196 37.68 15.18 -5.16
CA ALA A 196 36.84 14.48 -6.12
C ALA A 196 35.56 13.92 -5.47
N TYR A 197 35.69 13.34 -4.27
CA TYR A 197 34.53 12.86 -3.50
C TYR A 197 33.57 14.00 -3.15
N LYS A 198 34.07 15.14 -2.65
CA LYS A 198 33.22 16.31 -2.35
C LYS A 198 32.48 16.82 -3.59
N ALA A 199 33.16 16.90 -4.74
CA ALA A 199 32.55 17.30 -6.00
C ALA A 199 31.47 16.29 -6.45
N HIS A 200 31.72 14.99 -6.28
CA HIS A 200 30.74 13.95 -6.54
C HIS A 200 29.51 14.09 -5.64
N CYS A 201 29.69 14.26 -4.33
CA CYS A 201 28.62 14.50 -3.37
C CYS A 201 27.76 15.70 -3.76
N ALA A 202 28.39 16.83 -4.09
CA ALA A 202 27.68 18.03 -4.53
C ALA A 202 26.86 17.77 -5.82
N SER A 203 27.42 17.05 -6.79
CA SER A 203 26.72 16.70 -8.03
C SER A 203 25.50 15.81 -7.78
N GLN A 204 25.64 14.78 -6.95
CA GLN A 204 24.53 13.89 -6.62
C GLN A 204 23.45 14.61 -5.81
N LEU A 205 23.81 15.50 -4.88
CA LEU A 205 22.85 16.29 -4.11
C LEU A 205 22.02 17.18 -5.02
N ALA A 206 22.66 17.83 -6.00
CA ALA A 206 21.96 18.63 -7.01
C ALA A 206 20.96 17.79 -7.82
N LYS A 207 21.30 16.54 -8.17
CA LYS A 207 20.38 15.62 -8.87
C LYS A 207 19.18 15.23 -7.99
N ARG A 208 19.39 14.99 -6.69
CA ARG A 208 18.29 14.69 -5.75
C ARG A 208 17.29 15.86 -5.66
N SER A 209 17.79 17.08 -5.46
CA SER A 209 16.95 18.28 -5.43
C SER A 209 16.23 18.53 -6.76
N ALA A 210 16.91 18.30 -7.89
CA ALA A 210 16.29 18.41 -9.20
C ALA A 210 15.17 17.37 -9.41
N ALA A 211 15.35 16.13 -8.95
CA ALA A 211 14.33 15.09 -9.02
C ALA A 211 13.07 15.47 -8.24
N GLU A 212 13.20 16.05 -7.04
CA GLU A 212 12.05 16.54 -6.25
C GLU A 212 11.29 17.68 -6.96
N ILE A 213 12.01 18.64 -7.56
CA ILE A 213 11.38 19.72 -8.34
C ILE A 213 10.65 19.14 -9.56
N GLN A 214 11.26 18.19 -10.25
CA GLN A 214 10.69 17.54 -11.42
C GLN A 214 9.47 16.68 -11.05
N LEU A 215 9.46 16.05 -9.88
CA LEU A 215 8.29 15.35 -9.36
C LEU A 215 7.09 16.32 -9.27
N LEU A 216 7.29 17.52 -8.72
CA LEU A 216 6.22 18.53 -8.66
C LEU A 216 5.78 18.97 -10.05
N GLN A 217 6.69 19.07 -11.03
CA GLN A 217 6.30 19.35 -12.41
C GLN A 217 5.42 18.25 -13.01
N PHE A 218 5.75 16.98 -12.76
CA PHE A 218 4.94 15.84 -13.16
C PHE A 218 3.56 15.87 -12.50
N LYS A 219 3.50 15.97 -11.16
CA LYS A 219 2.25 15.98 -10.39
C LYS A 219 1.35 17.17 -10.72
N MET A 220 1.92 18.34 -10.97
CA MET A 220 1.17 19.54 -11.37
C MET A 220 0.91 19.62 -12.88
N LYS A 221 1.20 18.56 -13.65
CA LYS A 221 1.01 18.50 -15.11
C LYS A 221 1.63 19.70 -15.84
N ARG A 222 2.89 20.04 -15.52
CA ARG A 222 3.63 21.17 -16.10
C ARG A 222 4.62 20.72 -17.19
N GLY A 223 5.03 21.65 -18.06
CA GLY A 223 6.01 21.37 -19.10
C GLY A 223 5.48 20.41 -20.17
N VAL A 224 6.21 19.31 -20.45
CA VAL A 224 5.74 18.29 -21.41
C VAL A 224 4.43 17.64 -20.94
N PHE A 225 4.25 17.51 -19.63
CA PHE A 225 3.10 16.88 -19.00
C PHE A 225 1.82 17.75 -19.02
N ALA A 226 1.89 18.99 -19.51
CA ALA A 226 0.73 19.86 -19.68
C ALA A 226 -0.15 19.50 -20.89
N ARG A 227 0.30 18.56 -21.74
CA ARG A 227 -0.40 18.17 -22.97
C ARG A 227 -1.31 16.98 -22.71
N ASP A 228 -2.60 17.12 -23.00
CA ASP A 228 -3.60 16.05 -22.81
C ASP A 228 -3.23 14.74 -23.53
N THR A 229 -2.62 14.86 -24.71
CA THR A 229 -2.14 13.69 -25.48
C THR A 229 -1.18 12.80 -24.70
N VAL A 230 -0.40 13.36 -23.76
CA VAL A 230 0.54 12.60 -22.93
C VAL A 230 -0.24 11.69 -21.97
N TRP A 231 -1.34 12.18 -21.41
CA TRP A 231 -2.20 11.44 -20.50
C TRP A 231 -3.11 10.44 -21.21
N GLU A 232 -3.53 10.73 -22.43
CA GLU A 232 -4.21 9.71 -23.26
C GLU A 232 -3.27 8.53 -23.57
N VAL A 233 -1.98 8.79 -23.82
CA VAL A 233 -0.99 7.71 -23.98
C VAL A 233 -0.78 6.95 -22.69
N ALA A 234 -0.69 7.64 -21.54
CA ALA A 234 -0.53 7.00 -20.23
C ALA A 234 -1.58 5.94 -19.91
N LYS A 235 -2.82 6.09 -20.40
CA LYS A 235 -3.90 5.11 -20.24
C LYS A 235 -3.67 3.80 -21.01
N THR A 236 -2.76 3.81 -21.98
CA THR A 236 -2.58 2.73 -22.96
C THR A 236 -1.24 2.01 -22.84
N VAL A 237 -0.31 2.54 -22.05
CA VAL A 237 1.05 2.00 -21.91
C VAL A 237 1.34 1.69 -20.45
N SER A 238 2.35 0.84 -20.20
CA SER A 238 2.82 0.61 -18.83
C SER A 238 3.46 1.89 -18.26
N ALA A 239 3.54 1.99 -16.92
CA ALA A 239 4.22 3.10 -16.27
C ALA A 239 5.70 3.20 -16.69
N ALA A 240 6.41 2.08 -16.84
CA ALA A 240 7.78 2.07 -17.35
C ALA A 240 7.86 2.63 -18.79
N ASP A 241 6.98 2.21 -19.69
CA ASP A 241 6.94 2.71 -21.07
C ASP A 241 6.60 4.21 -21.13
N PHE A 242 5.70 4.68 -20.26
CA PHE A 242 5.40 6.10 -20.13
C PHE A 242 6.66 6.91 -19.78
N TRP A 243 7.42 6.46 -18.77
CA TRP A 243 8.67 7.12 -18.38
C TRP A 243 9.78 6.99 -19.43
N PHE A 244 9.78 5.92 -20.22
CA PHE A 244 10.68 5.81 -21.36
C PHE A 244 10.37 6.86 -22.43
N LEU A 245 9.09 7.04 -22.78
CA LEU A 245 8.63 7.96 -23.83
C LEU A 245 8.76 9.44 -23.42
N TYR A 246 8.34 9.81 -22.21
CA TYR A 246 8.21 11.20 -21.79
C TYR A 246 9.21 11.64 -20.72
N GLY A 247 9.84 10.70 -20.02
CA GLY A 247 10.77 11.01 -18.92
C GLY A 247 12.02 11.77 -19.35
N GLY A 248 12.38 11.76 -20.64
CA GLY A 248 13.53 12.51 -21.15
C GLY A 248 13.47 14.04 -20.91
N ALA A 249 12.28 14.58 -20.67
CA ALA A 249 12.07 15.99 -20.29
C ALA A 249 12.41 16.29 -18.81
N VAL A 250 12.48 15.25 -17.98
CA VAL A 250 12.74 15.31 -16.52
C VAL A 250 13.76 14.23 -16.14
N LYS A 251 14.99 14.40 -16.63
CA LYS A 251 16.02 13.34 -16.61
C LYS A 251 16.36 12.83 -15.21
N GLU A 252 16.37 13.71 -14.23
CA GLU A 252 16.65 13.38 -12.83
C GLU A 252 15.47 12.65 -12.16
N LEU A 253 14.25 12.80 -12.66
CA LEU A 253 13.10 12.00 -12.22
C LEU A 253 12.97 10.68 -12.99
N GLN A 254 13.33 10.67 -14.28
CA GLN A 254 13.18 9.52 -15.16
C GLN A 254 13.87 8.27 -14.62
N LEU A 255 15.12 8.39 -14.14
CA LEU A 255 15.86 7.22 -13.66
C LEU A 255 15.21 6.57 -12.42
N PRO A 256 14.87 7.32 -11.35
CA PRO A 256 14.06 6.78 -10.25
C PRO A 256 12.75 6.17 -10.74
N ALA A 257 12.04 6.83 -11.65
CA ALA A 257 10.74 6.37 -12.12
C ALA A 257 10.82 5.05 -12.91
N MET A 258 11.74 4.96 -13.87
CA MET A 258 12.01 3.73 -14.61
C MET A 258 12.36 2.55 -13.70
N ARG A 259 13.09 2.80 -12.60
CA ARG A 259 13.44 1.74 -11.62
C ARG A 259 12.30 1.37 -10.70
N ALA A 260 11.41 2.31 -10.40
CA ALA A 260 10.28 2.09 -9.51
C ALA A 260 9.08 1.46 -10.20
N CYS A 261 8.95 1.67 -11.51
CA CYS A 261 7.81 1.26 -12.34
C CYS A 261 8.10 0.08 -13.28
N ALA A 262 9.33 -0.44 -13.30
CA ALA A 262 9.72 -1.65 -14.03
C ALA A 262 9.41 -2.91 -13.22
#